data_AF-A0A968W0G4-F1
#
_entry.id   AF-A0A968W0G4-F1
#
_cell.length_a   1.000
_cell.length_b   1.000
_cell.length_c   1.000
_cell.angle_alpha   90.00
_cell.angle_beta   90.00
_cell.angle_gamma   90.00
#
_symmetry.space_group_name_H-M   'P 1'
#
loop_
_entity.id
_entity.type
_entity.pdbx_description
1 polymer ?
#
loop_
_entity_poly.entity_id
_entity_poly.type
_entity_poly.pdbx_seq_one_letter_code
_entity_poly.pdbx_strand_id
1 'polypeptide(L)'
;MNRKLTVTLGIVSIVVLSILAVKALAALKKPETQKPPAELYREVQVDNVEYNTVTTRVTSTGRVTSGNTVDLIAEVQGKLLPGDIPFKKGQAFSKSDVLVRLYSKDAGYALQSRKSRFLNALALILPDLKMDYADSYQAWDQFFQHINIESLCPSCLSLKTNKRRFSWQVKTC
;
A
#
# COMPACT_ATOMS: atom_id res chain seq x y z
N MET A 1 -18.86 -134.47 6.80
CA MET A 1 -18.58 -133.07 6.40
C MET A 1 -17.20 -132.69 6.95
N ASN A 2 -16.22 -132.49 6.07
CA ASN A 2 -14.79 -132.55 6.42
C ASN A 2 -14.30 -131.20 6.94
N ARG A 3 -13.97 -131.13 8.23
CA ARG A 3 -13.57 -129.93 8.99
C ARG A 3 -12.41 -129.11 8.36
N LYS A 4 -11.65 -129.68 7.43
CA LYS A 4 -10.57 -129.01 6.67
C LYS A 4 -11.09 -128.13 5.51
N LEU A 5 -12.28 -128.44 4.96
CA LEU A 5 -12.85 -127.72 3.82
C LEU A 5 -13.43 -126.36 4.24
N THR A 6 -14.03 -126.28 5.44
CA THR A 6 -14.63 -125.03 5.95
C THR A 6 -13.57 -123.98 6.29
N VAL A 7 -12.38 -124.41 6.77
CA VAL A 7 -11.28 -123.50 7.13
C VAL A 7 -10.61 -122.91 5.88
N THR A 8 -10.43 -123.73 4.84
CA THR A 8 -9.82 -123.28 3.58
C THR A 8 -10.72 -122.30 2.82
N LEU A 9 -12.04 -122.53 2.82
CA LEU A 9 -13.00 -121.62 2.18
C LEU A 9 -13.08 -120.25 2.87
N GLY A 10 -12.94 -120.20 4.20
CA GLY A 10 -12.92 -118.96 4.97
C GLY A 10 -11.68 -118.10 4.71
N ILE A 11 -10.50 -118.73 4.53
CA ILE A 11 -9.26 -118.00 4.19
C ILE A 11 -9.35 -117.39 2.80
N VAL A 12 -9.88 -118.14 1.83
CA VAL A 12 -10.05 -117.65 0.45
C VAL A 12 -11.02 -116.47 0.39
N SER A 13 -12.13 -116.49 1.15
CA SER A 13 -13.09 -115.39 1.13
C SER A 13 -12.49 -114.08 1.67
N ILE A 14 -11.69 -114.14 2.73
CA ILE A 14 -11.03 -112.96 3.33
C ILE A 14 -10.04 -112.32 2.34
N VAL A 15 -9.27 -113.14 1.61
CA VAL A 15 -8.31 -112.64 0.62
C VAL A 15 -9.01 -111.95 -0.54
N VAL A 16 -10.11 -112.53 -1.05
CA VAL A 16 -10.88 -111.94 -2.15
C VAL A 16 -11.52 -110.62 -1.72
N LEU A 17 -12.05 -110.53 -0.50
CA LEU A 17 -12.66 -109.31 0.03
C LEU A 17 -11.64 -108.17 0.21
N SER A 18 -10.42 -108.50 0.63
CA SER A 18 -9.32 -107.53 0.79
C SER A 18 -8.92 -106.89 -0.54
N ILE A 19 -8.79 -107.71 -1.59
CA ILE A 19 -8.39 -107.22 -2.93
C ILE A 19 -9.46 -106.30 -3.52
N LEU A 20 -10.74 -106.63 -3.34
CA LEU A 20 -11.87 -105.81 -3.79
C LEU A 20 -11.90 -104.44 -3.09
N ALA A 21 -11.65 -104.40 -1.78
CA ALA A 21 -11.66 -103.17 -1.00
C ALA A 21 -10.59 -102.16 -1.47
N VAL A 22 -9.35 -102.63 -1.72
CA VAL A 22 -8.26 -101.76 -2.16
C VAL A 22 -8.52 -101.18 -3.55
N LYS A 23 -9.09 -101.97 -4.46
CA LYS A 23 -9.43 -101.51 -5.81
C LYS A 23 -10.51 -100.42 -5.80
N ALA A 24 -11.52 -100.54 -4.92
CA ALA A 24 -12.57 -99.54 -4.76
C ALA A 24 -12.04 -98.21 -4.21
N LEU A 25 -11.13 -98.26 -3.23
CA LEU A 25 -10.50 -97.07 -2.63
C LEU A 25 -9.58 -96.33 -3.60
N ALA A 26 -8.82 -97.05 -4.43
CA ALA A 26 -7.93 -96.46 -5.42
C ALA A 26 -8.70 -95.72 -6.54
N ALA A 27 -9.88 -96.22 -6.93
CA ALA A 27 -10.71 -95.61 -7.96
C ALA A 27 -11.37 -94.28 -7.53
N LEU A 28 -11.49 -94.04 -6.21
CA LEU A 28 -12.07 -92.81 -5.65
C LEU A 28 -11.05 -91.65 -5.55
N LYS A 29 -9.77 -91.91 -5.81
CA LYS A 29 -8.73 -90.87 -5.75
C LYS A 29 -8.75 -90.05 -7.04
N LYS A 30 -9.47 -88.91 -7.03
CA LYS A 30 -9.43 -87.94 -8.13
C LYS A 30 -8.03 -87.33 -8.26
N PRO A 31 -7.46 -87.23 -9.47
CA PRO A 31 -6.16 -86.58 -9.65
C PRO A 31 -6.30 -85.07 -9.40
N GLU A 32 -5.45 -84.54 -8.52
CA GLU A 32 -5.40 -83.12 -8.18
C GLU A 32 -4.87 -82.30 -9.37
N THR A 33 -5.70 -81.40 -9.90
CA THR A 33 -5.31 -80.45 -10.95
C THR A 33 -4.38 -79.40 -10.35
N GLN A 34 -3.12 -79.39 -10.75
CA GLN A 34 -2.13 -78.40 -10.30
C GLN A 34 -2.52 -77.01 -10.85
N LYS A 35 -2.76 -76.05 -9.95
CA LYS A 35 -2.93 -74.63 -10.33
C LYS A 35 -1.56 -74.02 -10.63
N PRO A 36 -1.41 -73.24 -11.72
CA PRO A 36 -0.14 -72.61 -12.05
C PRO A 36 0.29 -71.61 -10.96
N PRO A 37 1.61 -71.39 -10.78
CA PRO A 37 2.12 -70.48 -9.75
C PRO A 37 1.67 -69.03 -10.01
N ALA A 38 1.19 -68.36 -8.97
CA ALA A 38 0.79 -66.96 -9.06
C ALA A 38 2.04 -66.06 -9.12
N GLU A 39 2.12 -65.20 -10.14
CA GLU A 39 3.17 -64.18 -10.25
C GLU A 39 2.98 -63.10 -9.17
N LEU A 40 4.00 -62.88 -8.34
CA LEU A 40 3.97 -61.91 -7.26
C LEU A 40 4.52 -60.57 -7.74
N TYR A 41 3.63 -59.61 -8.00
CA TYR A 41 4.01 -58.22 -8.24
C TYR A 41 4.09 -57.47 -6.90
N ARG A 42 5.20 -56.74 -6.68
CA ARG A 42 5.33 -55.86 -5.52
C ARG A 42 4.61 -54.56 -5.79
N GLU A 43 3.50 -54.36 -5.11
CA GLU A 43 2.78 -53.11 -5.12
C GLU A 43 3.45 -52.12 -4.16
N VAL A 44 3.64 -50.88 -4.62
CA VAL A 44 4.17 -49.78 -3.83
C VAL A 44 3.19 -48.62 -3.95
N GLN A 45 2.92 -47.96 -2.84
CA GLN A 45 2.04 -46.80 -2.83
C GLN A 45 2.82 -45.58 -3.34
N VAL A 46 2.26 -44.90 -4.31
CA VAL A 46 2.78 -43.65 -4.87
C VAL A 46 1.66 -42.64 -4.95
N ASP A 47 1.96 -41.43 -4.48
CA ASP A 47 1.08 -40.29 -4.60
C ASP A 47 1.55 -39.41 -5.76
N ASN A 48 0.61 -38.99 -6.59
CA ASN A 48 0.90 -38.10 -7.71
C ASN A 48 1.05 -36.65 -7.21
N VAL A 49 2.12 -35.98 -7.62
CA VAL A 49 2.39 -34.60 -7.21
C VAL A 49 1.72 -33.63 -8.18
N GLU A 50 0.76 -32.86 -7.69
CA GLU A 50 0.16 -31.76 -8.42
C GLU A 50 0.84 -30.43 -8.06
N TYR A 51 1.43 -29.79 -9.07
CA TYR A 51 2.08 -28.49 -8.89
C TYR A 51 1.02 -27.40 -8.78
N ASN A 52 0.98 -26.71 -7.65
CA ASN A 52 0.17 -25.53 -7.46
C ASN A 52 1.03 -24.29 -7.16
N THR A 53 0.51 -23.12 -7.48
CA THR A 53 1.15 -21.85 -7.15
C THR A 53 0.71 -21.42 -5.76
N VAL A 54 1.60 -21.53 -4.78
CA VAL A 54 1.33 -21.10 -3.40
C VAL A 54 1.61 -19.60 -3.28
N THR A 55 0.56 -18.81 -3.06
CA THR A 55 0.71 -17.37 -2.77
C THR A 55 0.85 -17.15 -1.27
N THR A 56 2.05 -16.78 -0.82
CA THR A 56 2.31 -16.47 0.59
C THR A 56 1.91 -15.03 0.90
N ARG A 57 0.94 -14.84 1.78
CA ARG A 57 0.56 -13.51 2.29
C ARG A 57 1.46 -13.12 3.46
N VAL A 58 2.32 -12.13 3.26
CA VAL A 58 3.14 -11.55 4.33
C VAL A 58 2.39 -10.37 4.93
N THR A 59 2.11 -10.42 6.24
CA THR A 59 1.50 -9.30 6.99
C THR A 59 2.56 -8.64 7.85
N SER A 60 2.73 -7.33 7.70
CA SER A 60 3.58 -6.51 8.57
C SER A 60 2.72 -5.48 9.30
N THR A 61 3.04 -5.22 10.56
CA THR A 61 2.46 -4.10 11.30
C THR A 61 3.22 -2.81 10.96
N GLY A 62 2.54 -1.68 11.03
CA GLY A 62 3.10 -0.36 10.76
C GLY A 62 2.29 0.73 11.44
N ARG A 63 2.87 1.91 11.63
CA ARG A 63 2.17 3.06 12.21
C ARG A 63 1.43 3.82 11.11
N VAL A 64 0.12 4.03 11.31
CA VAL A 64 -0.67 4.87 10.41
C VAL A 64 -0.39 6.34 10.74
N THR A 65 -0.08 7.13 9.72
CA THR A 65 0.05 8.58 9.78
C THR A 65 -1.05 9.24 8.95
N SER A 66 -1.35 10.50 9.22
CA SER A 66 -2.26 11.26 8.36
C SER A 66 -1.68 11.34 6.95
N GLY A 67 -2.52 11.16 5.94
CA GLY A 67 -2.12 11.34 4.55
C GLY A 67 -1.81 12.81 4.22
N ASN A 68 -2.49 13.75 4.90
CA ASN A 68 -2.28 15.18 4.72
C ASN A 68 -2.25 15.86 6.09
N THR A 69 -1.15 16.51 6.41
CA THR A 69 -1.01 17.39 7.57
C THR A 69 -0.78 18.81 7.06
N VAL A 70 -1.54 19.76 7.58
CA VAL A 70 -1.45 21.17 7.19
C VAL A 70 -1.20 21.99 8.44
N ASP A 71 -0.12 22.78 8.40
CA ASP A 71 0.18 23.76 9.44
C ASP A 71 -0.42 25.11 9.05
N LEU A 72 -1.18 25.68 9.98
CA LEU A 72 -1.84 26.97 9.80
C LEU A 72 -0.97 28.06 10.44
N ILE A 73 -0.52 29.00 9.62
CA ILE A 73 0.29 30.13 10.04
C ILE A 73 -0.47 31.41 9.68
N ALA A 74 -0.52 32.36 10.60
CA ALA A 74 -1.09 33.67 10.33
C ALA A 74 -0.12 34.52 9.49
N GLU A 75 -0.60 35.09 8.40
CA GLU A 75 0.20 36.01 7.56
C GLU A 75 0.49 37.33 8.29
N VAL A 76 -0.43 37.78 9.15
CA VAL A 76 -0.33 39.04 9.88
C VAL A 76 -0.48 38.80 11.38
N GLN A 77 0.16 39.66 12.16
CA GLN A 77 -0.04 39.71 13.60
C GLN A 77 -1.32 40.47 13.92
N GLY A 78 -2.11 39.96 14.86
CA GLY A 78 -3.36 40.59 15.28
C GLY A 78 -4.07 39.80 16.36
N LYS A 79 -5.11 40.41 16.93
CA LYS A 79 -5.99 39.74 17.91
C LYS A 79 -6.88 38.73 17.19
N LEU A 80 -6.96 37.51 17.73
CA LEU A 80 -7.88 36.48 17.24
C LEU A 80 -9.32 36.85 17.60
N LEU A 81 -10.18 36.85 16.58
CA LEU A 81 -11.62 37.00 16.65
C LEU A 81 -12.27 35.67 16.27
N PRO A 82 -13.44 35.34 16.85
CA PRO A 82 -14.15 34.11 16.51
C PRO A 82 -14.45 34.06 15.00
N GLY A 83 -14.15 32.91 14.39
CA GLY A 83 -14.54 32.58 13.03
C GLY A 83 -15.96 32.01 12.98
N ASP A 84 -16.27 31.36 11.86
CA ASP A 84 -17.57 30.72 11.65
C ASP A 84 -17.65 29.39 12.43
N ILE A 85 -16.49 28.78 12.70
CA ILE A 85 -16.34 27.53 13.45
C ILE A 85 -15.58 27.80 14.75
N PRO A 86 -16.01 27.24 15.90
CA PRO A 86 -15.24 27.33 17.14
C PRO A 86 -13.85 26.70 16.97
N PHE A 87 -12.80 27.50 17.12
CA PHE A 87 -11.42 27.03 17.03
C PHE A 87 -11.03 26.25 18.30
N LYS A 88 -11.46 24.99 18.37
CA LYS A 88 -11.18 24.04 19.47
C LYS A 88 -10.50 22.80 18.93
N LYS A 89 -9.73 22.13 19.79
CA LYS A 89 -9.07 20.85 19.44
C LYS A 89 -10.11 19.80 19.09
N GLY A 90 -9.87 19.04 18.01
CA GLY A 90 -10.75 17.95 17.57
C GLY A 90 -11.96 18.38 16.74
N GLN A 91 -12.07 19.67 16.39
CA GLN A 91 -13.14 20.17 15.53
C GLN A 91 -12.86 19.82 14.06
N ALA A 92 -13.87 19.30 13.35
CA ALA A 92 -13.80 19.12 11.91
C ALA A 92 -14.00 20.46 11.19
N PHE A 93 -13.27 20.66 10.09
CA PHE A 93 -13.40 21.82 9.21
C PHE A 93 -13.23 21.41 7.76
N SER A 94 -13.86 22.15 6.88
CA SER A 94 -13.77 21.98 5.44
C SER A 94 -12.86 23.04 4.82
N LYS A 95 -12.43 22.77 3.58
CA LYS A 95 -11.75 23.79 2.77
C LYS A 95 -12.68 24.99 2.63
N SER A 96 -12.13 26.21 2.76
CA SER A 96 -12.83 27.51 2.73
C SER A 96 -13.56 27.95 4.01
N ASP A 97 -13.58 27.14 5.07
CA ASP A 97 -14.16 27.59 6.34
C ASP A 97 -13.26 28.61 7.04
N VAL A 98 -13.86 29.69 7.55
CA VAL A 98 -13.13 30.71 8.32
C VAL A 98 -12.97 30.22 9.76
N LEU A 99 -11.82 29.63 10.05
CA LEU A 99 -11.48 29.12 11.39
C LEU A 99 -11.32 30.24 12.42
N VAL A 100 -10.60 31.28 12.04
CA VAL A 100 -10.27 32.41 12.91
C VAL A 100 -10.23 33.68 12.06
N ARG A 101 -10.82 34.76 12.56
CA ARG A 101 -10.70 36.09 11.95
C ARG A 101 -9.62 36.85 12.72
N LEU A 102 -8.78 37.60 12.02
CA LEU A 102 -7.76 38.45 12.66
C LEU A 102 -8.22 39.90 12.64
N TYR A 103 -8.08 40.58 13.77
CA TYR A 103 -8.20 42.03 13.79
C TYR A 103 -6.98 42.65 13.09
N SER A 104 -7.13 43.03 11.82
CA SER A 104 -6.04 43.44 10.92
C SER A 104 -5.87 44.96 10.76
N LYS A 105 -6.68 45.78 11.45
CA LYS A 105 -6.61 47.26 11.30
C LYS A 105 -5.22 47.80 11.66
N ASP A 106 -4.62 47.29 12.72
CA ASP A 106 -3.29 47.72 13.18
C ASP A 106 -2.21 47.36 12.17
N ALA A 107 -2.28 46.17 11.57
CA ALA A 107 -1.40 45.76 10.48
C ALA A 107 -1.59 46.66 9.24
N GLY A 108 -2.84 47.05 8.93
CA GLY A 108 -3.16 48.00 7.87
C GLY A 108 -2.54 49.39 8.11
N TYR A 109 -2.67 49.95 9.32
CA TYR A 109 -2.04 51.22 9.67
C TYR A 109 -0.51 51.15 9.67
N ALA A 110 0.06 50.04 10.13
CA ALA A 110 1.50 49.80 10.05
C ALA A 110 1.98 49.75 8.59
N LEU A 111 1.22 49.11 7.70
CA LEU A 111 1.50 49.09 6.26
C LEU A 111 1.42 50.49 5.65
N GLN A 112 0.40 51.28 5.98
CA GLN A 112 0.28 52.67 5.52
C GLN A 112 1.47 53.54 5.99
N SER A 113 1.88 53.41 7.25
CA SER A 113 3.07 54.12 7.76
C SER A 113 4.34 53.74 7.00
N ARG A 114 4.52 52.45 6.69
CA ARG A 114 5.66 51.96 5.89
C ARG A 114 5.63 52.51 4.46
N LYS A 115 4.45 52.56 3.82
CA LYS A 115 4.29 53.16 2.49
C LYS A 115 4.67 54.65 2.48
N SER A 116 4.20 55.43 3.46
CA SER A 116 4.56 56.85 3.57
C SER A 116 6.07 57.05 3.73
N ARG A 117 6.71 56.25 4.60
CA ARG A 117 8.18 56.29 4.76
C ARG A 117 8.90 55.94 3.46
N PHE A 118 8.41 54.94 2.73
CA PHE A 118 8.97 54.54 1.43
C PHE A 118 8.83 55.65 0.39
N LEU A 119 7.66 56.28 0.26
CA LEU A 119 7.44 57.39 -0.68
C LEU A 119 8.33 58.58 -0.36
N ASN A 120 8.47 58.93 0.92
CA ASN A 120 9.36 60.02 1.34
C ASN A 120 10.82 59.69 0.99
N ALA A 121 11.26 58.45 1.22
CA ALA A 121 12.60 58.01 0.84
C ALA A 121 12.79 58.03 -0.68
N LEU A 122 11.78 57.60 -1.45
CA LEU A 122 11.81 57.58 -2.92
C LEU A 122 11.87 58.99 -3.49
N ALA A 123 11.11 59.94 -2.93
CA ALA A 123 11.13 61.34 -3.36
C ALA A 123 12.51 62.00 -3.16
N LEU A 124 13.25 61.61 -2.12
CA LEU A 124 14.60 62.13 -1.86
C LEU A 124 15.64 61.63 -2.87
N ILE A 125 15.50 60.41 -3.39
CA ILE A 125 16.45 59.81 -4.35
C ILE A 125 16.06 60.04 -5.81
N LEU A 126 14.84 60.52 -6.07
CA LEU A 126 14.32 60.72 -7.43
C LEU A 126 15.17 61.70 -8.27
N PRO A 127 15.71 62.81 -7.72
CA PRO A 127 16.62 63.68 -8.45
C PRO A 127 17.91 62.96 -8.88
N ASP A 128 18.52 62.18 -7.98
CA ASP A 128 19.75 61.43 -8.27
C ASP A 128 19.49 60.36 -9.34
N LEU A 129 18.37 59.66 -9.26
CA LEU A 129 17.91 58.71 -10.28
C LEU A 129 17.76 59.36 -11.67
N LYS A 130 17.31 60.62 -11.73
CA LYS A 130 17.20 61.37 -12.98
C LYS A 130 18.56 61.69 -13.60
N MET A 131 19.56 61.99 -12.76
CA MET A 131 20.90 62.35 -13.21
C MET A 131 21.73 61.12 -13.59
N ASP A 132 21.67 60.06 -12.79
CA ASP A 132 22.55 58.90 -12.94
C ASP A 132 21.93 57.77 -13.80
N TYR A 133 20.59 57.71 -13.92
CA TYR A 133 19.87 56.57 -14.52
C TYR A 133 18.65 56.98 -15.36
N ALA A 134 18.87 57.85 -16.36
CA ALA A 134 17.82 58.36 -17.26
C ALA A 134 16.95 57.27 -17.90
N ASP A 135 17.53 56.12 -18.28
CA ASP A 135 16.81 55.01 -18.92
C ASP A 135 15.73 54.37 -18.01
N SER A 136 15.94 54.40 -16.69
CA SER A 136 15.03 53.79 -15.70
C SER A 136 14.16 54.81 -14.97
N TYR A 137 14.51 56.10 -15.06
CA TYR A 137 13.83 57.20 -14.39
C TYR A 137 12.34 57.25 -14.73
N GLN A 138 11.98 57.11 -16.01
CA GLN A 138 10.58 57.18 -16.44
C GLN A 138 9.71 56.10 -15.77
N ALA A 139 10.25 54.91 -15.55
CA ALA A 139 9.52 53.83 -14.89
C ALA A 139 9.32 54.12 -13.38
N TRP A 140 10.33 54.71 -12.72
CA TRP A 140 10.25 55.12 -11.32
C TRP A 140 9.33 56.32 -11.10
N ASP A 141 9.34 57.30 -11.99
CA ASP A 141 8.45 58.47 -11.94
C ASP A 141 6.99 58.05 -12.14
N GLN A 142 6.71 57.18 -13.12
CA GLN A 142 5.39 56.59 -13.29
C GLN A 142 4.95 55.81 -12.05
N PHE A 143 5.82 55.00 -11.48
CA PHE A 143 5.51 54.25 -10.26
C PHE A 143 5.24 55.17 -9.06
N PHE A 144 6.02 56.24 -8.91
CA PHE A 144 5.83 57.24 -7.86
C PHE A 144 4.47 57.95 -7.99
N GLN A 145 4.09 58.35 -9.20
CA GLN A 145 2.81 59.02 -9.47
C GLN A 145 1.58 58.12 -9.28
N HIS A 146 1.74 56.80 -9.47
CA HIS A 146 0.64 55.82 -9.35
C HIS A 146 0.51 55.19 -7.96
N ILE A 147 1.49 55.36 -7.07
CA ILE A 147 1.35 54.88 -5.69
C ILE A 147 0.38 55.80 -4.93
N ASN A 148 -0.66 55.18 -4.36
CA ASN A 148 -1.50 55.78 -3.34
C ASN A 148 -1.33 55.01 -2.01
N ILE A 149 -1.32 55.74 -0.89
CA ILE A 149 -1.18 55.20 0.47
C ILE A 149 -2.36 54.28 0.81
N GLU A 150 -3.57 54.67 0.37
CA GLU A 150 -4.83 54.00 0.71
C GLU A 150 -5.17 52.84 -0.22
N SER A 151 -4.68 52.85 -1.46
CA SER A 151 -4.95 51.77 -2.43
C SER A 151 -4.00 50.58 -2.26
N LEU A 152 -4.39 49.43 -2.83
CA LEU A 152 -3.46 48.33 -3.03
C LEU A 152 -2.25 48.83 -3.83
N CYS A 153 -1.06 48.43 -3.40
CA CYS A 153 0.18 48.83 -4.06
C CYS A 153 0.18 48.25 -5.48
N PRO A 154 0.48 49.03 -6.53
CA PRO A 154 0.62 48.50 -7.88
C PRO A 154 1.72 47.43 -7.90
N SER A 155 1.59 46.45 -8.79
CA SER A 155 2.58 45.38 -8.96
C SER A 155 3.98 45.98 -9.11
N CYS A 156 4.94 45.47 -8.34
CA CYS A 156 6.31 45.97 -8.31
C CYS A 156 6.89 46.07 -9.73
N LEU A 157 7.58 47.18 -10.02
CA LEU A 157 8.28 47.43 -11.27
C LEU A 157 9.18 46.22 -11.63
N SER A 158 8.96 45.64 -12.81
CA SER A 158 9.88 44.64 -13.36
C SER A 158 11.12 45.36 -13.89
N LEU A 159 12.11 45.55 -13.02
CA LEU A 159 13.40 46.12 -13.41
C LEU A 159 14.16 45.08 -14.25
N LYS A 160 14.38 45.38 -15.54
CA LYS A 160 15.32 44.62 -16.38
C LYS A 160 16.74 44.95 -15.93
N THR A 161 17.31 44.13 -15.04
CA THR A 161 18.68 44.33 -14.58
C THR A 161 19.68 43.50 -15.40
N ASN A 162 20.70 44.17 -15.96
CA ASN A 162 21.95 43.58 -16.47
C ASN A 162 23.11 43.72 -15.45
N LYS A 163 22.88 44.33 -14.28
CA LYS A 163 23.92 44.47 -13.24
C LYS A 163 23.58 43.65 -12.00
N ARG A 164 24.40 42.61 -11.81
CA ARG A 164 24.34 41.53 -10.81
C ARG A 164 23.88 41.97 -9.41
N ARG A 165 22.98 41.12 -8.87
CA ARG A 165 22.77 40.78 -7.45
C ARG A 165 22.45 41.93 -6.50
N PHE A 166 21.16 42.24 -6.42
CA PHE A 166 20.49 42.33 -5.11
C PHE A 166 19.24 41.47 -5.15
N SER A 167 19.28 40.33 -4.47
CA SER A 167 18.14 39.43 -4.30
C SER A 167 17.19 39.99 -3.24
N TRP A 168 16.52 41.09 -3.55
CA TRP A 168 15.35 41.49 -2.77
C TRP A 168 14.16 40.70 -3.30
N GLN A 169 13.93 39.50 -2.74
CA GLN A 169 12.61 38.88 -2.82
C GLN A 169 11.65 39.67 -1.93
N VAL A 170 11.22 40.83 -2.41
CA VAL A 170 9.98 41.45 -1.92
C VAL A 170 8.85 40.73 -2.64
N LYS A 171 8.51 39.54 -2.13
CA LYS A 171 7.21 38.95 -2.43
C LYS A 171 6.19 39.87 -1.78
N THR A 172 5.58 40.72 -2.60
CA THR A 172 4.36 41.50 -2.34
C THR A 172 4.39 42.38 -1.07
N CYS A 173 4.24 43.70 -1.25
CA CYS A 173 3.94 44.60 -0.13
C CYS A 173 2.68 44.18 0.63
#